data_AF-A0A1E3AQ45-F1
#
_entry.id   AF-A0A1E3AQ45-F1
#
_cell.length_a   1.000
_cell.length_b   1.000
_cell.length_c   1.000
_cell.angle_alpha   90.00
_cell.angle_beta   90.00
_cell.angle_gamma   90.00
#
_symmetry.space_group_name_H-M   'P 1'
#
loop_
_entity.id
_entity.type
_entity.pdbx_description
1 polymer ?
#
loop_
_entity_poly.entity_id
_entity_poly.type
_entity_poly.pdbx_seq_one_letter_code
_entity_poly.pdbx_strand_id
1 'polypeptide(L)'
;MGLIVILHGKREGYGFSFAKIETDWKVGLLFCYTLISGSRKGVAMSKFLSYEDRLIISQRIQENASFGAIAKELGKDRTTIAKEIRKYSYDKKSGRPGYPYNPCKYRNSCKAKKICGANGCSHQSVYKCSLCSECTFPCPDFEEDICSVKRKPPYVCNGCRELPRCTLLKRIYDPADAHEMAHKTISESRTGILSNESDIARINKLITPLVKNGQSLHQIYTEHVDELMCSEKTLYNYVDAQLFEIRNIDLPRKVKYRPRYKQPEFKVDRGCRLGRSYSDFPKFLEKEPETTFVQMDSVIGKPGGKCLLTVHFVENSFMLAFLRESNTAGSVIHIFQALDRILGAKDFNRLFPVILTDNGSELSLSKRCLRSQS
;
A
#
# COMPACT_ATOMS: atom_id res chain seq x y z
N MET A 1 36.29 -1.18 -21.64
CA MET A 1 35.06 -1.51 -20.88
C MET A 1 35.27 -2.89 -20.27
N GLY A 2 34.97 -3.08 -18.98
CA GLY A 2 35.00 -4.42 -18.38
C GLY A 2 33.69 -5.13 -18.65
N LEU A 3 33.73 -6.30 -19.29
CA LEU A 3 32.58 -7.19 -19.47
C LEU A 3 32.73 -8.36 -18.49
N ILE A 4 31.72 -8.57 -17.66
CA ILE A 4 31.61 -9.75 -16.80
C ILE A 4 30.53 -10.65 -17.40
N VAL A 5 30.89 -11.91 -17.64
CA VAL A 5 29.96 -12.91 -18.16
C VAL A 5 29.56 -13.83 -17.01
N ILE A 6 28.26 -13.92 -16.76
CA ILE A 6 27.69 -14.77 -15.70
C ILE A 6 26.83 -15.86 -16.38
N LEU A 7 27.23 -17.11 -16.19
CA LEU A 7 26.50 -18.30 -16.67
C LEU A 7 25.84 -18.98 -15.47
N HIS A 8 24.51 -19.10 -15.47
CA HIS A 8 23.79 -19.93 -14.51
C HIS A 8 23.63 -21.34 -15.08
N GLY A 9 24.47 -22.28 -14.61
CA GLY A 9 24.40 -23.69 -15.03
C GLY A 9 23.70 -24.58 -13.99
N LYS A 10 22.71 -25.38 -14.43
CA LYS A 10 22.33 -26.63 -13.76
C LYS A 10 23.30 -27.73 -14.23
N ARG A 11 23.90 -28.49 -13.30
CA ARG A 11 24.73 -29.65 -13.64
C ARG A 11 23.83 -30.80 -14.10
N GLU A 12 23.92 -31.17 -15.37
CA GLU A 12 23.75 -32.56 -15.82
C GLU A 12 24.89 -32.89 -16.82
N GLY A 13 25.56 -34.02 -16.57
CA GLY A 13 26.58 -34.74 -17.36
C GLY A 13 27.28 -34.15 -18.60
N TYR A 14 28.62 -34.28 -18.56
CA TYR A 14 29.59 -34.41 -19.67
C TYR A 14 29.85 -33.21 -20.62
N GLY A 15 30.95 -32.51 -20.32
CA GLY A 15 32.02 -32.10 -21.25
C GLY A 15 31.71 -31.20 -22.46
N PHE A 16 32.19 -29.96 -22.43
CA PHE A 16 32.50 -29.21 -23.66
C PHE A 16 33.85 -28.47 -23.54
N SER A 17 34.62 -28.56 -24.64
CA SER A 17 35.93 -27.93 -24.84
C SER A 17 35.79 -26.44 -25.13
N PHE A 18 36.69 -25.62 -24.58
CA PHE A 18 36.78 -24.19 -24.86
C PHE A 18 37.63 -23.95 -26.11
N ALA A 19 37.07 -23.25 -27.11
CA ALA A 19 37.87 -22.58 -28.13
C ALA A 19 38.24 -21.18 -27.63
N LYS A 20 39.54 -20.89 -27.61
CA LYS A 20 40.11 -19.59 -27.25
C LYS A 20 39.81 -18.60 -28.38
N ILE A 21 38.96 -17.61 -28.13
CA ILE A 21 38.83 -16.44 -29.02
C ILE A 21 39.71 -15.34 -28.42
N GLU A 22 40.86 -15.10 -29.03
CA GLU A 22 41.75 -13.98 -28.69
C GLU A 22 41.14 -12.68 -29.20
N THR A 23 40.62 -11.85 -28.28
CA THR A 23 40.47 -10.40 -28.48
C THR A 23 40.78 -9.69 -27.15
N ASP A 24 41.26 -8.45 -27.23
CA ASP A 24 41.87 -7.57 -26.20
C ASP A 24 41.04 -7.24 -24.92
N TRP A 25 40.11 -8.10 -24.51
CA TRP A 25 39.23 -7.88 -23.36
C TRP A 25 39.65 -8.79 -22.19
N LYS A 26 39.88 -8.21 -21.01
CA LYS A 26 39.96 -8.98 -19.76
C LYS A 26 38.56 -9.50 -19.41
N VAL A 27 38.21 -10.68 -19.91
CA VAL A 27 36.97 -11.39 -19.56
C VAL A 27 37.17 -12.09 -18.22
N GLY A 28 36.42 -11.65 -17.19
CA GLY A 28 36.33 -12.36 -15.91
C GLY A 28 35.08 -13.22 -15.89
N LEU A 29 35.24 -14.55 -15.74
CA LEU A 29 34.12 -15.47 -15.51
C LEU A 29 33.84 -15.56 -14.00
N LEU A 30 32.60 -15.29 -13.59
CA LEU A 30 32.16 -15.48 -12.20
C LEU A 30 31.01 -16.49 -12.17
N PHE A 31 31.22 -17.66 -11.57
CA PHE A 31 30.16 -18.64 -11.32
C PHE A 31 29.47 -18.32 -10.00
N CYS A 32 28.18 -17.99 -10.05
CA CYS A 32 27.36 -17.73 -8.86
C CYS A 32 26.29 -18.82 -8.73
N TYR A 33 26.41 -19.68 -7.72
CA TYR A 33 25.42 -20.70 -7.42
C TYR A 33 24.39 -20.14 -6.44
N THR A 34 23.12 -20.10 -6.85
CA THR A 34 21.98 -19.82 -5.96
C THR A 34 20.97 -20.97 -6.04
N LEU A 35 20.64 -21.53 -4.88
CA LEU A 35 19.58 -22.52 -4.69
C LEU A 35 18.22 -21.86 -4.94
N ILE A 36 17.61 -22.14 -6.09
CA ILE A 36 16.24 -21.71 -6.40
C ILE A 36 15.28 -22.73 -5.77
N SER A 37 14.79 -22.43 -4.57
CA SER A 37 13.56 -23.05 -4.05
C SER A 37 12.36 -22.57 -4.89
N GLY A 38 11.50 -23.52 -5.26
CA GLY A 38 10.40 -23.37 -6.22
C GLY A 38 9.58 -22.08 -6.11
N SER A 39 9.35 -21.50 -7.29
CA SER A 39 8.50 -20.35 -7.53
C SER A 39 7.05 -20.62 -7.12
N ARG A 40 6.64 -20.09 -5.97
CA ARG A 40 5.25 -19.63 -5.77
C ARG A 40 5.27 -18.14 -6.02
N LYS A 41 4.50 -17.72 -7.03
CA LYS A 41 4.24 -16.30 -7.36
C LYS A 41 3.86 -15.55 -6.08
N GLY A 42 4.85 -14.87 -5.49
CA GLY A 42 4.64 -13.95 -4.40
C GLY A 42 4.16 -12.63 -4.96
N VAL A 43 2.86 -12.54 -5.29
CA VAL A 43 2.22 -11.22 -5.31
C VAL A 43 2.41 -10.68 -3.91
N ALA A 44 3.14 -9.57 -3.76
CA ALA A 44 3.28 -8.89 -2.49
C ALA A 44 1.88 -8.54 -2.00
N MET A 45 1.31 -9.39 -1.15
CA MET A 45 0.00 -9.16 -0.61
C MET A 45 0.08 -7.96 0.29
N SER A 46 -0.51 -6.85 -0.15
CA SER A 46 -0.90 -5.76 0.73
C SER A 46 -1.56 -6.35 1.98
N LYS A 47 -1.00 -6.09 3.17
CA LYS A 47 -1.63 -6.49 4.44
C LYS A 47 -3.01 -5.84 4.61
N PHE A 48 -3.26 -4.73 3.93
CA PHE A 48 -4.50 -3.96 4.00
C PHE A 48 -5.44 -4.34 2.86
N LEU A 49 -6.75 -4.23 3.12
CA LEU A 49 -7.77 -4.31 2.08
C LEU A 49 -7.76 -3.01 1.27
N SER A 50 -7.78 -3.13 -0.05
CA SER A 50 -7.94 -2.01 -0.97
C SER A 50 -9.39 -1.48 -0.97
N TYR A 51 -9.69 -0.42 -1.72
CA TYR A 51 -11.09 -0.01 -1.93
C TYR A 51 -11.84 -1.04 -2.80
N GLU A 52 -11.20 -1.57 -3.84
CA GLU A 52 -11.73 -2.61 -4.72
C GLU A 52 -12.07 -3.89 -3.94
N ASP A 53 -11.20 -4.30 -3.02
CA ASP A 53 -11.45 -5.45 -2.14
C ASP A 53 -12.75 -5.25 -1.33
N ARG A 54 -13.03 -4.02 -0.87
CA ARG A 54 -14.24 -3.68 -0.10
C ARG A 54 -15.50 -3.67 -0.96
N LEU A 55 -15.39 -3.25 -2.22
CA LEU A 55 -16.48 -3.36 -3.19
C LEU A 55 -16.87 -4.83 -3.41
N ILE A 56 -15.87 -5.70 -3.62
CA ILE A 56 -16.08 -7.15 -3.74
C ILE A 56 -16.73 -7.72 -2.48
N ILE A 57 -16.22 -7.36 -1.29
CA ILE A 57 -16.84 -7.78 -0.02
C ILE A 57 -18.32 -7.40 0.03
N SER A 58 -18.66 -6.15 -0.30
CA SER A 58 -20.05 -5.67 -0.26
C SER A 58 -20.96 -6.42 -1.23
N GLN A 59 -20.52 -6.59 -2.49
CA GLN A 59 -21.27 -7.34 -3.50
C GLN A 59 -21.52 -8.78 -3.04
N ARG A 60 -20.47 -9.47 -2.59
CA ARG A 60 -20.57 -10.88 -2.21
C ARG A 60 -21.41 -11.09 -0.94
N ILE A 61 -21.44 -10.12 -0.02
CA ILE A 61 -22.38 -10.12 1.09
C ILE A 61 -23.83 -10.01 0.60
N GLN A 62 -24.12 -9.15 -0.38
CA GLN A 62 -25.46 -9.03 -0.96
C GLN A 62 -25.91 -10.34 -1.63
N GLU A 63 -24.98 -11.05 -2.26
CA GLU A 63 -25.19 -12.38 -2.84
C GLU A 63 -25.26 -13.52 -1.80
N ASN A 64 -25.20 -13.21 -0.50
CA ASN A 64 -25.20 -14.18 0.61
C ASN A 64 -24.02 -15.18 0.56
N ALA A 65 -22.88 -14.78 0.01
CA ALA A 65 -21.67 -15.59 0.01
C ALA A 65 -21.11 -15.77 1.44
N SER A 66 -20.50 -16.93 1.71
CA SER A 66 -19.82 -17.17 2.98
C SER A 66 -18.50 -16.41 3.06
N PHE A 67 -18.03 -16.09 4.27
CA PHE A 67 -16.71 -15.47 4.45
C PHE A 67 -15.57 -16.29 3.86
N GLY A 68 -15.69 -17.62 3.81
CA GLY A 68 -14.70 -18.48 3.18
C GLY A 68 -14.64 -18.29 1.65
N ALA A 69 -15.80 -18.12 1.01
CA ALA A 69 -15.86 -17.85 -0.43
C ALA A 69 -15.26 -16.49 -0.77
N ILE A 70 -15.64 -15.44 -0.02
CA ILE A 70 -15.10 -14.08 -0.18
C ILE A 70 -13.58 -14.05 0.04
N ALA A 71 -13.11 -14.74 1.08
CA ALA A 71 -11.70 -14.84 1.41
C ALA A 71 -10.89 -15.53 0.31
N LYS A 72 -11.42 -16.62 -0.28
CA LYS A 72 -10.79 -17.33 -1.38
C LYS A 72 -10.67 -16.46 -2.64
N GLU A 73 -11.71 -15.69 -2.95
CA GLU A 73 -11.75 -14.77 -4.10
C GLU A 73 -10.73 -13.63 -3.97
N LEU A 74 -10.59 -13.07 -2.77
CA LEU A 74 -9.64 -11.98 -2.49
C LEU A 74 -8.22 -12.45 -2.14
N GLY A 75 -7.99 -13.76 -2.04
CA GLY A 75 -6.74 -14.32 -1.53
C GLY A 75 -6.42 -13.89 -0.10
N LYS A 76 -7.42 -13.65 0.75
CA LYS A 76 -7.28 -13.22 2.16
C LYS A 76 -7.69 -14.35 3.11
N ASP A 77 -7.41 -14.18 4.40
CA ASP A 77 -7.93 -15.08 5.43
C ASP A 77 -9.40 -14.76 5.76
N ARG A 78 -10.20 -15.79 6.06
CA ARG A 78 -11.63 -15.65 6.44
C ARG A 78 -11.84 -14.72 7.65
N THR A 79 -10.89 -14.70 8.58
CA THR A 79 -10.97 -13.85 9.78
C THR A 79 -10.71 -12.38 9.44
N THR A 80 -9.95 -12.09 8.38
CA THR A 80 -9.75 -10.71 7.88
C THR A 80 -11.08 -10.14 7.42
N ILE A 81 -11.84 -10.88 6.62
CA ILE A 81 -13.17 -10.47 6.13
C ILE A 81 -14.13 -10.27 7.31
N ALA A 82 -14.16 -11.21 8.27
CA ALA A 82 -15.01 -11.10 9.45
C ALA A 82 -14.66 -9.90 10.33
N LYS A 83 -13.37 -9.61 10.54
CA LYS A 83 -12.89 -8.46 11.32
C LYS A 83 -13.21 -7.14 10.62
N GLU A 84 -13.00 -7.06 9.31
CA GLU A 84 -13.33 -5.89 8.49
C GLU A 84 -14.80 -5.52 8.67
N ILE A 85 -15.70 -6.48 8.41
CA ILE A 85 -17.14 -6.24 8.44
C ILE A 85 -17.61 -5.85 9.84
N ARG A 86 -17.14 -6.55 10.90
CA ARG A 86 -17.53 -6.22 12.28
C ARG A 86 -17.03 -4.84 12.69
N LYS A 87 -15.83 -4.45 12.27
CA LYS A 87 -15.18 -3.21 12.69
C LYS A 87 -15.73 -1.98 11.96
N TYR A 88 -16.02 -2.13 10.67
CA TYR A 88 -16.35 -1.00 9.79
C TYR A 88 -17.79 -1.01 9.28
N SER A 89 -18.70 -1.69 9.99
CA SER A 89 -20.15 -1.59 9.77
C SER A 89 -20.81 -0.71 10.82
N TYR A 90 -21.86 0.02 10.43
CA TYR A 90 -22.56 0.96 11.29
C TYR A 90 -24.05 0.65 11.42
N ASP A 91 -24.65 1.09 12.53
CA ASP A 91 -26.08 0.93 12.78
C ASP A 91 -26.87 2.08 12.13
N LYS A 92 -27.92 1.73 11.38
CA LYS A 92 -28.81 2.66 10.68
C LYS A 92 -30.25 2.46 11.15
N LYS A 93 -30.81 3.50 11.78
CA LYS A 93 -32.24 3.58 12.12
C LYS A 93 -33.02 3.98 10.87
N SER A 94 -33.67 3.02 10.23
CA SER A 94 -34.55 3.30 9.07
C SER A 94 -35.72 2.34 9.02
N GLY A 95 -36.85 2.85 8.55
CA GLY A 95 -38.06 2.07 8.29
C GLY A 95 -38.37 1.97 6.79
N ARG A 96 -39.66 1.87 6.46
CA ARG A 96 -40.21 1.93 5.10
C ARG A 96 -41.29 3.01 5.03
N PRO A 97 -41.73 3.45 3.84
CA PRO A 97 -42.82 4.42 3.72
C PRO A 97 -44.05 4.02 4.57
N GLY A 98 -44.52 4.95 5.41
CA GLY A 98 -45.64 4.73 6.34
C GLY A 98 -45.31 3.93 7.61
N TYR A 99 -44.11 3.36 7.75
CA TYR A 99 -43.69 2.59 8.92
C TYR A 99 -42.26 2.98 9.30
N PRO A 100 -42.07 3.89 10.26
CA PRO A 100 -40.74 4.34 10.64
C PRO A 100 -39.95 3.24 11.33
N TYR A 101 -38.69 3.54 11.65
CA TYR A 101 -37.90 2.70 12.55
C TYR A 101 -38.67 2.46 13.85
N ASN A 102 -38.90 1.20 14.20
CA ASN A 102 -39.56 0.81 15.43
C ASN A 102 -38.94 -0.52 15.91
N PRO A 103 -38.15 -0.50 17.00
CA PRO A 103 -37.48 -1.69 17.50
C PRO A 103 -38.39 -2.54 18.42
N CYS A 104 -39.64 -2.16 18.65
CA CYS A 104 -40.54 -2.91 19.55
C CYS A 104 -40.89 -4.29 18.97
N LYS A 105 -40.82 -5.34 19.80
CA LYS A 105 -41.25 -6.70 19.48
C LYS A 105 -42.72 -6.79 19.04
N TYR A 106 -43.56 -5.95 19.62
CA TYR A 106 -44.99 -5.90 19.33
C TYR A 106 -45.37 -4.95 18.18
N ARG A 107 -44.39 -4.37 17.46
CA ARG A 107 -44.63 -3.36 16.40
C ARG A 107 -45.63 -3.77 15.30
N ASN A 108 -45.81 -5.06 15.05
CA ASN A 108 -46.74 -5.55 14.02
C ASN A 108 -48.15 -5.81 14.54
N SER A 109 -48.33 -5.99 15.85
CA SER A 109 -49.60 -6.40 16.49
C SER A 109 -50.15 -5.40 17.51
N CYS A 110 -49.33 -4.44 17.95
CA CYS A 110 -49.70 -3.46 18.97
C CYS A 110 -50.86 -2.57 18.51
N LYS A 111 -51.95 -2.58 19.28
CA LYS A 111 -53.15 -1.78 19.05
C LYS A 111 -53.22 -0.54 19.95
N ALA A 112 -52.23 -0.34 20.82
CA ALA A 112 -52.23 0.76 21.78
C ALA A 112 -52.15 2.12 21.08
N LYS A 113 -52.87 3.10 21.63
CA LYS A 113 -53.02 4.46 21.10
C LYS A 113 -52.81 5.47 22.22
N LYS A 114 -52.49 6.72 21.87
CA LYS A 114 -52.34 7.85 22.81
C LYS A 114 -51.32 7.62 23.95
N ILE A 115 -50.31 6.78 23.72
CA ILE A 115 -49.20 6.57 24.67
C ILE A 115 -48.26 7.79 24.65
N CYS A 116 -47.89 8.25 23.46
CA CYS A 116 -47.05 9.41 23.24
C CYS A 116 -47.89 10.68 23.40
N GLY A 117 -47.74 11.36 24.54
CA GLY A 117 -48.49 12.57 24.91
C GLY A 117 -48.57 12.82 26.41
N ALA A 118 -48.56 11.77 27.24
CA ALA A 118 -48.54 11.92 28.70
C ALA A 118 -47.16 12.33 29.25
N ASN A 119 -46.07 11.94 28.58
CA ASN A 119 -44.69 12.06 29.09
C ASN A 119 -43.70 12.68 28.07
N GLY A 120 -44.10 13.69 27.30
CA GLY A 120 -43.14 14.54 26.55
C GLY A 120 -42.65 14.06 25.18
N CYS A 121 -43.39 13.20 24.47
CA CYS A 121 -43.10 12.91 23.06
C CYS A 121 -43.61 14.06 22.17
N SER A 122 -42.71 14.70 21.41
CA SER A 122 -43.03 15.84 20.51
C SER A 122 -43.86 15.45 19.30
N HIS A 123 -43.82 14.17 18.92
CA HIS A 123 -44.70 13.58 17.92
C HIS A 123 -45.98 13.09 18.61
N GLN A 124 -47.02 13.94 18.64
CA GLN A 124 -48.38 13.48 18.97
C GLN A 124 -48.67 12.22 18.17
N SER A 125 -48.85 11.11 18.88
CA SER A 125 -48.85 9.76 18.33
C SER A 125 -49.52 9.67 16.96
N VAL A 126 -48.81 9.16 15.95
CA VAL A 126 -49.35 8.82 14.63
C VAL A 126 -50.41 7.73 14.78
N TYR A 127 -51.61 8.05 15.30
CA TYR A 127 -52.78 7.20 15.52
C TYR A 127 -52.61 5.89 16.34
N LYS A 128 -51.41 5.29 16.44
CA LYS A 128 -51.03 4.01 17.07
C LYS A 128 -49.56 4.03 17.51
N CYS A 129 -49.26 3.34 18.62
CA CYS A 129 -47.90 3.16 19.13
C CYS A 129 -46.96 2.45 18.14
N SER A 130 -47.49 1.50 17.37
CA SER A 130 -46.75 0.75 16.34
C SER A 130 -46.10 1.63 15.26
N LEU A 131 -46.61 2.84 15.03
CA LEU A 131 -46.14 3.78 14.02
C LEU A 131 -45.28 4.92 14.58
N CYS A 132 -44.95 4.85 15.88
CA CYS A 132 -44.09 5.84 16.51
C CYS A 132 -42.63 5.38 16.47
N SER A 133 -41.72 6.29 16.11
CA SER A 133 -40.27 6.04 16.10
C SER A 133 -39.60 6.20 17.47
N GLU A 134 -40.33 6.74 18.45
CA GLU A 134 -39.85 7.10 19.78
C GLU A 134 -40.63 6.39 20.89
N CYS A 135 -41.42 5.37 20.56
CA CYS A 135 -42.23 4.63 21.53
C CYS A 135 -41.42 3.89 22.60
N THR A 136 -40.09 3.82 22.47
CA THR A 136 -39.16 3.22 23.42
C THR A 136 -39.29 3.78 24.84
N PHE A 137 -39.52 5.09 24.98
CA PHE A 137 -39.53 5.76 26.29
C PHE A 137 -40.89 5.81 26.99
N PRO A 138 -42.01 6.14 26.31
CA PRO A 138 -43.30 6.31 27.01
C PRO A 138 -44.15 5.03 27.10
N CYS A 139 -43.78 3.92 26.45
CA CYS A 139 -44.59 2.71 26.39
C CYS A 139 -44.22 1.72 27.51
N PRO A 140 -45.13 1.39 28.45
CA PRO A 140 -44.84 0.46 29.54
C PRO A 140 -44.63 -0.98 29.07
N ASP A 141 -45.28 -1.37 27.97
CA ASP A 141 -45.17 -2.73 27.38
C ASP A 141 -44.04 -2.85 26.35
N PHE A 142 -43.11 -1.87 26.31
CA PHE A 142 -42.02 -1.89 25.34
C PHE A 142 -41.03 -3.02 25.64
N GLU A 143 -40.83 -3.89 24.65
CA GLU A 143 -39.78 -4.91 24.65
C GLU A 143 -38.99 -4.78 23.33
N GLU A 144 -37.66 -4.65 23.42
CA GLU A 144 -36.81 -4.50 22.24
C GLU A 144 -36.65 -5.83 21.48
N ASP A 145 -36.91 -5.82 20.17
CA ASP A 145 -36.64 -6.93 19.25
C ASP A 145 -35.31 -6.72 18.54
N ILE A 146 -34.33 -7.52 18.95
CA ILE A 146 -32.97 -7.48 18.43
C ILE A 146 -32.85 -8.42 17.23
N CYS A 147 -32.56 -7.85 16.06
CA CYS A 147 -32.37 -8.61 14.83
C CYS A 147 -31.30 -9.72 14.97
N SER A 148 -31.66 -10.95 14.59
CA SER A 148 -30.78 -12.13 14.65
C SER A 148 -29.56 -12.04 13.74
N VAL A 149 -29.62 -11.23 12.67
CA VAL A 149 -28.50 -10.96 11.75
C VAL A 149 -27.28 -10.43 12.49
N LYS A 150 -27.45 -9.69 13.60
CA LYS A 150 -26.33 -9.19 14.40
C LYS A 150 -25.52 -10.30 15.09
N ARG A 151 -26.10 -11.49 15.27
CA ARG A 151 -25.50 -12.61 16.01
C ARG A 151 -24.88 -13.68 15.09
N LYS A 152 -25.20 -13.67 13.79
CA LYS A 152 -24.75 -14.68 12.82
C LYS A 152 -23.99 -14.03 11.67
N PRO A 153 -22.97 -14.68 11.10
CA PRO A 153 -22.37 -14.24 9.84
C PRO A 153 -23.47 -13.99 8.78
N PRO A 154 -23.42 -12.87 8.02
CA PRO A 154 -22.30 -11.93 7.90
C PRO A 154 -22.28 -10.76 8.90
N TYR A 155 -23.10 -10.77 9.96
CA TYR A 155 -23.26 -9.70 10.97
C TYR A 155 -23.87 -8.39 10.46
N VAL A 156 -24.20 -8.33 9.16
CA VAL A 156 -24.73 -7.14 8.48
C VAL A 156 -25.97 -7.50 7.68
N CYS A 157 -26.85 -6.53 7.49
CA CYS A 157 -28.15 -6.71 6.86
C CYS A 157 -28.12 -6.60 5.34
N ASN A 158 -26.97 -6.29 4.71
CA ASN A 158 -26.85 -6.03 3.27
C ASN A 158 -27.45 -7.13 2.38
N GLY A 159 -27.31 -8.41 2.76
CA GLY A 159 -27.89 -9.56 2.03
C GLY A 159 -29.26 -10.03 2.54
N CYS A 160 -29.84 -9.35 3.52
CA CYS A 160 -31.10 -9.77 4.15
C CYS A 160 -32.30 -9.49 3.23
N ARG A 161 -33.08 -10.52 2.91
CA ARG A 161 -34.29 -10.42 2.06
C ARG A 161 -35.35 -9.48 2.63
N GLU A 162 -35.46 -9.40 3.95
CA GLU A 162 -36.42 -8.53 4.64
C GLU A 162 -35.93 -7.08 4.78
N LEU A 163 -34.68 -6.76 4.39
CA LEU A 163 -34.10 -5.42 4.57
C LEU A 163 -34.99 -4.27 4.07
N PRO A 164 -35.65 -4.35 2.89
CA PRO A 164 -36.52 -3.27 2.40
C PRO A 164 -37.78 -3.06 3.25
N ARG A 165 -38.26 -4.11 3.92
CA ARG A 165 -39.48 -4.09 4.74
C ARG A 165 -39.19 -3.95 6.24
N CYS A 166 -37.93 -4.13 6.64
CA CYS A 166 -37.48 -4.16 8.01
C CYS A 166 -37.52 -2.76 8.64
N THR A 167 -38.12 -2.69 9.82
CA THR A 167 -38.19 -1.49 10.67
C THR A 167 -37.29 -1.56 11.91
N LEU A 168 -36.55 -2.66 12.08
CA LEU A 168 -35.58 -2.84 13.16
C LEU A 168 -34.27 -2.08 12.87
N LEU A 169 -33.37 -2.10 13.85
CA LEU A 169 -32.05 -1.48 13.73
C LEU A 169 -31.20 -2.28 12.75
N LYS A 170 -30.85 -1.67 11.62
CA LYS A 170 -30.10 -2.32 10.53
C LYS A 170 -28.62 -2.10 10.77
N ARG A 171 -27.80 -3.14 10.58
CA ARG A 171 -26.34 -3.02 10.55
C ARG A 171 -25.90 -3.04 9.08
N ILE A 172 -25.30 -1.96 8.59
CA ILE A 172 -24.93 -1.79 7.19
C ILE A 172 -23.42 -1.75 7.06
N TYR A 173 -22.90 -2.48 6.08
CA TYR A 173 -21.53 -2.34 5.60
C TYR A 173 -21.53 -1.53 4.31
N ASP A 174 -20.88 -0.37 4.33
CA ASP A 174 -20.70 0.47 3.16
C ASP A 174 -19.20 0.52 2.80
N PRO A 175 -18.81 0.22 1.54
CA PRO A 175 -17.40 0.22 1.13
C PRO A 175 -16.69 1.56 1.28
N ALA A 176 -17.38 2.68 1.01
CA ALA A 176 -16.78 4.01 1.07
C ALA A 176 -16.55 4.40 2.53
N ASP A 177 -17.57 4.26 3.37
CA ASP A 177 -17.45 4.52 4.81
C ASP A 177 -16.37 3.64 5.44
N ALA A 178 -16.35 2.34 5.09
CA ALA A 178 -15.37 1.40 5.62
C ALA A 178 -13.94 1.75 5.19
N HIS A 179 -13.76 2.21 3.95
CA HIS A 179 -12.46 2.63 3.45
C HIS A 179 -11.94 3.87 4.17
N GLU A 180 -12.79 4.89 4.32
CA GLU A 180 -12.46 6.12 5.05
C GLU A 180 -12.12 5.83 6.51
N MET A 181 -12.94 5.04 7.20
CA MET A 181 -12.69 4.65 8.59
C MET A 181 -11.39 3.85 8.74
N ALA A 182 -11.09 2.94 7.82
CA ALA A 182 -9.85 2.17 7.83
C ALA A 182 -8.63 3.07 7.62
N HIS A 183 -8.69 3.98 6.64
CA HIS A 183 -7.62 4.94 6.37
C HIS A 183 -7.39 5.87 7.56
N LYS A 184 -8.48 6.37 8.16
CA LYS A 184 -8.44 7.18 9.38
C LYS A 184 -7.80 6.42 10.54
N THR A 185 -8.22 5.17 10.79
CA THR A 185 -7.62 4.33 11.85
C THR A 185 -6.12 4.12 11.63
N ILE A 186 -5.70 3.86 10.39
CA ILE A 186 -4.28 3.67 10.05
C ILE A 186 -3.51 4.98 10.28
N SER A 187 -4.08 6.11 9.86
CA SER A 187 -3.52 7.42 10.12
C SER A 187 -3.37 7.66 11.62
N GLU A 188 -4.46 7.52 12.38
CA GLU A 188 -4.52 7.71 13.84
C GLU A 188 -3.51 6.82 14.58
N SER A 189 -3.40 5.54 14.20
CA SER A 189 -2.42 4.64 14.81
C SER A 189 -0.95 5.06 14.59
N ARG A 190 -0.70 5.89 13.58
CA ARG A 190 0.62 6.41 13.21
C ARG A 190 0.80 7.89 13.57
N THR A 191 -0.25 8.54 14.05
CA THR A 191 -0.25 9.93 14.47
C THR A 191 -0.54 10.00 15.96
N GLY A 192 0.48 10.33 16.73
CA GLY A 192 0.36 10.46 18.18
C GLY A 192 1.72 10.38 18.83
N ILE A 193 1.82 10.97 20.02
CA ILE A 193 2.99 10.81 20.88
C ILE A 193 2.75 9.56 21.72
N LEU A 194 3.51 8.50 21.44
CA LEU A 194 3.54 7.27 22.25
C LEU A 194 4.38 7.52 23.52
N SER A 195 3.99 8.49 24.34
CA SER A 195 4.65 8.77 25.62
C SER A 195 3.66 9.29 26.65
N ASN A 196 3.86 8.88 27.89
CA ASN A 196 3.02 9.30 28.99
C ASN A 196 3.35 10.76 29.36
N GLU A 197 2.38 11.45 29.95
CA GLU A 197 2.54 12.85 30.37
C GLU A 197 3.69 13.00 31.38
N SER A 198 3.88 12.03 32.27
CA SER A 198 5.01 11.97 33.21
C SER A 198 6.37 11.90 32.53
N ASP A 199 6.47 11.14 31.43
CA ASP A 199 7.72 10.97 30.68
C ASP A 199 8.06 12.26 29.94
N ILE A 200 7.07 12.90 29.33
CA ILE A 200 7.20 14.21 28.68
C ILE A 200 7.65 15.25 29.70
N ALA A 201 7.02 15.33 30.87
CA ALA A 201 7.39 16.28 31.92
C ALA A 201 8.82 16.07 32.43
N ARG A 202 9.23 14.80 32.61
CA ARG A 202 10.59 14.44 33.02
C ARG A 202 11.62 14.89 31.98
N ILE A 203 11.38 14.60 30.70
CA ILE A 203 12.27 15.02 29.61
C ILE A 203 12.28 16.56 29.48
N ASN A 204 11.13 17.21 29.60
CA ASN A 204 11.01 18.67 29.56
C ASN A 204 11.86 19.34 30.64
N LYS A 205 11.86 18.79 31.86
CA LYS A 205 12.65 19.30 32.99
C LYS A 205 14.16 19.20 32.74
N LEU A 206 14.60 18.17 32.03
CA LEU A 206 16.02 17.98 31.67
C LEU A 206 16.44 18.92 30.54
N ILE A 207 15.67 18.99 29.45
CA ILE A 207 16.06 19.69 28.23
C ILE A 207 15.90 21.21 28.34
N THR A 208 14.83 21.69 28.98
CA THR A 208 14.50 23.13 29.04
C THR A 208 15.64 24.01 29.55
N PRO A 209 16.29 23.73 30.70
CA PRO A 209 17.39 24.57 31.18
C PRO A 209 18.60 24.56 30.23
N LEU A 210 18.92 23.41 29.63
CA LEU A 210 20.07 23.24 28.75
C LEU A 210 19.91 24.01 27.42
N VAL A 211 18.71 23.96 26.83
CA VAL A 211 18.41 24.74 25.62
C VAL A 211 18.38 26.23 25.92
N LYS A 212 17.82 26.65 27.07
CA LYS A 212 17.87 28.06 27.51
C LYS A 212 19.30 28.56 27.76
N ASN A 213 20.21 27.66 28.12
CA ASN A 213 21.66 27.94 28.20
C ASN A 213 22.37 27.93 26.82
N GLY A 214 21.63 27.80 25.72
CA GLY A 214 22.14 27.88 24.35
C GLY A 214 22.66 26.57 23.77
N GLN A 215 22.51 25.43 24.45
CA GLN A 215 22.88 24.13 23.90
C GLN A 215 21.90 23.68 22.81
N SER A 216 22.42 22.97 21.80
CA SER A 216 21.57 22.38 20.76
C SER A 216 20.95 21.05 21.23
N LEU A 217 19.75 20.72 20.74
CA LEU A 217 19.11 19.42 21.05
C LEU A 217 19.99 18.22 20.69
N HIS A 218 20.75 18.30 19.60
CA HIS A 218 21.69 17.25 19.20
C HIS A 218 22.78 17.01 20.26
N GLN A 219 23.33 18.09 20.80
CA GLN A 219 24.35 18.02 21.85
C GLN A 219 23.77 17.43 23.13
N ILE A 220 22.60 17.93 23.57
CA ILE A 220 21.89 17.43 24.75
C ILE A 220 21.56 15.94 24.59
N TYR A 221 21.10 15.53 23.39
CA TYR A 221 20.81 14.14 23.10
C TYR A 221 22.04 13.24 23.20
N THR A 222 23.18 13.70 22.69
CA THR A 222 24.43 12.93 22.70
C THR A 222 24.98 12.78 24.12
N GLU A 223 24.87 13.81 24.96
CA GLU A 223 25.35 13.82 26.33
C GLU A 223 24.41 13.07 27.30
N HIS A 224 23.09 13.11 27.06
CA HIS A 224 22.07 12.55 27.96
C HIS A 224 21.25 11.41 27.34
N VAL A 225 21.82 10.63 26.43
CA VAL A 225 21.11 9.55 25.71
C VAL A 225 20.44 8.55 26.66
N ASP A 226 21.14 8.16 27.73
CA ASP A 226 20.68 7.19 28.71
C ASP A 226 19.60 7.75 29.64
N GLU A 227 19.54 9.07 29.83
CA GLU A 227 18.48 9.70 30.62
C GLU A 227 17.24 9.97 29.77
N LEU A 228 17.41 10.29 28.48
CA LEU A 228 16.33 10.67 27.60
C LEU A 228 15.49 9.47 27.15
N MET A 229 16.09 8.29 27.00
CA MET A 229 15.41 7.02 26.64
C MET A 229 14.49 7.13 25.40
N CYS A 230 14.74 8.09 24.52
CA CYS A 230 13.99 8.33 23.29
C CYS A 230 14.93 8.80 22.18
N SER A 231 14.56 8.66 20.92
CA SER A 231 15.42 9.06 19.80
C SER A 231 15.53 10.58 19.67
N GLU A 232 16.64 11.08 19.11
CA GLU A 232 16.81 12.51 18.79
C GLU A 232 15.64 13.07 17.97
N LYS A 233 15.16 12.29 16.99
CA LYS A 233 14.00 12.65 16.17
C LYS A 233 12.74 12.87 17.01
N THR A 234 12.54 12.06 18.04
CA THR A 234 11.42 12.17 18.97
C THR A 234 11.45 13.50 19.71
N LEU A 235 12.63 13.96 20.14
CA LEU A 235 12.80 15.26 20.82
C LEU A 235 12.42 16.43 19.92
N TYR A 236 12.90 16.42 18.66
CA TYR A 236 12.52 17.44 17.69
C TYR A 236 11.00 17.42 17.43
N ASN A 237 10.39 16.24 17.32
CA ASN A 237 8.95 16.11 17.16
C ASN A 237 8.18 16.68 18.36
N TYR A 238 8.66 16.50 19.60
CA TYR A 238 8.01 17.04 20.79
C TYR A 238 8.09 18.56 20.88
N VAL A 239 9.22 19.16 20.47
CA VAL A 239 9.35 20.62 20.37
C VAL A 239 8.43 21.17 19.27
N ASP A 240 8.42 20.54 18.09
CA ASP A 240 7.55 20.94 16.97
C ASP A 240 6.06 20.80 17.35
N ALA A 241 5.71 19.78 18.15
CA ALA A 241 4.37 19.54 18.70
C ALA A 241 4.04 20.39 19.95
N GLN A 242 4.95 21.26 20.41
CA GLN A 242 4.76 22.17 21.54
C GLN A 242 4.47 21.47 22.87
N LEU A 243 5.05 20.29 23.09
CA LEU A 243 4.90 19.53 24.34
C LEU A 243 5.87 19.96 25.43
N PHE A 244 6.90 20.73 25.05
CA PHE A 244 7.91 21.26 25.96
C PHE A 244 7.70 22.76 26.16
N GLU A 245 8.27 23.29 27.23
CA GLU A 245 8.31 24.74 27.46
C GLU A 245 9.12 25.47 26.39
N ILE A 246 10.16 24.79 25.87
CA ILE A 246 10.98 25.30 24.77
C ILE A 246 10.24 25.26 23.44
N ARG A 247 10.50 26.26 22.61
CA ARG A 247 9.88 26.47 21.31
C ARG A 247 10.93 26.43 20.21
N ASN A 248 10.46 26.36 18.96
CA ASN A 248 11.34 26.41 17.80
C ASN A 248 12.21 27.67 17.72
N ILE A 249 11.80 28.77 18.36
CA ILE A 249 12.57 30.02 18.46
C ILE A 249 13.77 29.90 19.42
N ASP A 250 13.70 29.01 20.40
CA ASP A 250 14.75 28.79 21.40
C ASP A 250 15.83 27.83 20.87
N LEU A 251 15.52 27.08 19.81
CA LEU A 251 16.45 26.13 19.21
C LEU A 251 17.56 26.85 18.43
N PRO A 252 18.84 26.54 18.74
CA PRO A 252 19.96 27.11 18.01
C PRO A 252 19.82 26.80 16.51
N ARG A 253 19.90 27.85 15.69
CA ARG A 253 19.95 27.78 14.22
C ARG A 253 18.67 27.32 13.49
N LYS A 254 17.64 26.78 14.17
CA LYS A 254 16.38 26.31 13.52
C LYS A 254 15.68 27.42 12.73
N VAL A 255 15.57 28.61 13.33
CA VAL A 255 14.96 29.79 12.69
C VAL A 255 15.94 30.57 11.78
N LYS A 256 17.25 30.28 11.85
CA LYS A 256 18.27 30.96 11.06
C LYS A 256 18.48 30.31 9.68
N TYR A 257 18.35 28.98 9.60
CA TYR A 257 18.53 28.27 8.34
C TYR A 257 17.23 28.23 7.53
N ARG A 258 17.30 28.72 6.29
CA ARG A 258 16.24 28.51 5.30
C ARG A 258 16.11 27.01 5.01
N PRO A 259 14.89 26.44 4.94
CA PRO A 259 14.69 25.06 4.50
C PRO A 259 15.42 24.83 3.17
N ARG A 260 16.22 23.77 3.12
CA ARG A 260 17.00 23.46 1.93
C ARG A 260 16.01 23.12 0.81
N TYR A 261 16.02 23.89 -0.27
CA TYR A 261 15.18 23.60 -1.44
C TYR A 261 15.63 22.25 -2.01
N LYS A 262 14.76 21.24 -1.98
CA LYS A 262 15.01 20.03 -2.75
C LYS A 262 14.86 20.41 -4.21
N GLN A 263 15.96 20.29 -4.96
CA GLN A 263 15.87 20.37 -6.42
C GLN A 263 14.84 19.35 -6.89
N PRO A 264 13.88 19.74 -7.75
CA PRO A 264 12.93 18.78 -8.30
C PRO A 264 13.71 17.66 -8.98
N GLU A 265 13.42 16.41 -8.59
CA GLU A 265 13.94 15.25 -9.31
C GLU A 265 13.52 15.37 -10.79
N PHE A 266 14.47 15.17 -11.70
CA PHE A 266 14.22 15.24 -13.13
C PHE A 266 13.17 14.17 -13.49
N LYS A 267 11.91 14.61 -13.65
CA LYS A 267 10.82 13.73 -14.06
C LYS A 267 10.99 13.45 -15.55
N VAL A 268 11.37 12.22 -15.85
CA VAL A 268 11.30 11.63 -17.18
C VAL A 268 9.98 11.99 -17.87
N ASP A 269 10.05 12.43 -19.12
CA ASP A 269 8.89 12.70 -19.98
C ASP A 269 7.89 11.52 -19.94
N ARG A 270 6.64 11.78 -19.54
CA ARG A 270 5.60 10.75 -19.47
C ARG A 270 5.25 10.19 -20.85
N GLY A 271 5.51 10.94 -21.93
CA GLY A 271 5.26 10.51 -23.30
C GLY A 271 6.03 9.25 -23.72
N CYS A 272 7.18 8.94 -23.09
CA CYS A 272 7.95 7.73 -23.38
C CYS A 272 7.28 6.43 -22.92
N ARG A 273 6.24 6.51 -22.05
CA ARG A 273 5.56 5.35 -21.46
C ARG A 273 4.26 4.95 -22.17
N LEU A 274 3.76 5.77 -23.09
CA LEU A 274 2.53 5.48 -23.84
C LEU A 274 2.73 4.21 -24.68
N GLY A 275 1.98 3.15 -24.37
CA GLY A 275 2.07 1.83 -25.01
C GLY A 275 3.27 0.99 -24.58
N ARG A 276 3.97 1.37 -23.50
CA ARG A 276 5.15 0.67 -22.95
C ARG A 276 4.99 0.41 -21.45
N SER A 277 3.75 0.30 -20.97
CA SER A 277 3.49 -0.02 -19.57
C SER A 277 3.66 -1.52 -19.32
N TYR A 278 3.90 -1.92 -18.06
CA TYR A 278 3.92 -3.34 -17.73
C TYR A 278 2.58 -4.02 -18.04
N SER A 279 1.44 -3.32 -17.95
CA SER A 279 0.14 -3.87 -18.35
C SER A 279 0.02 -4.15 -19.86
N ASP A 280 0.85 -3.52 -20.70
CA ASP A 280 0.89 -3.77 -22.13
C ASP A 280 1.75 -4.99 -22.48
N PHE A 281 2.73 -5.33 -21.64
CA PHE A 281 3.66 -6.43 -21.87
C PHE A 281 2.99 -7.82 -21.94
N PRO A 282 2.13 -8.25 -20.98
CA PRO A 282 1.38 -9.50 -21.11
C PRO A 282 0.50 -9.54 -22.37
N LYS A 283 -0.14 -8.42 -22.72
CA LYS A 283 -0.99 -8.34 -23.93
C LYS A 283 -0.17 -8.50 -25.22
N PHE A 284 1.06 -7.99 -25.24
CA PHE A 284 1.99 -8.18 -26.35
C PHE A 284 2.40 -9.66 -26.48
N LEU A 285 2.75 -10.30 -25.37
CA LEU A 285 3.11 -11.73 -25.36
C LEU A 285 1.93 -12.65 -25.74
N GLU A 286 0.68 -12.27 -25.41
CA GLU A 286 -0.50 -13.01 -25.88
C GLU A 286 -0.66 -12.95 -27.41
N LYS A 287 -0.22 -11.86 -28.04
CA LYS A 287 -0.28 -11.67 -29.50
C LYS A 287 0.88 -12.35 -30.22
N GLU A 288 2.08 -12.34 -29.62
CA GLU A 288 3.30 -12.93 -30.18
C GLU A 288 3.99 -13.83 -29.13
N PRO A 289 3.51 -15.08 -28.96
CA PRO A 289 3.97 -15.98 -27.89
C PRO A 289 5.40 -16.50 -28.08
N GLU A 290 5.91 -16.51 -29.31
CA GLU A 290 7.28 -16.95 -29.64
C GLU A 290 8.34 -15.87 -29.40
N THR A 291 7.92 -14.66 -28.99
CA THR A 291 8.85 -13.54 -28.80
C THR A 291 9.61 -13.70 -27.50
N THR A 292 10.91 -13.94 -27.64
CA THR A 292 11.85 -13.93 -26.50
C THR A 292 11.98 -12.52 -25.92
N PHE A 293 12.36 -12.40 -24.65
CA PHE A 293 12.61 -11.09 -24.05
C PHE A 293 13.81 -11.11 -23.12
N VAL A 294 14.40 -9.94 -22.94
CA VAL A 294 15.58 -9.72 -22.11
C VAL A 294 15.20 -8.82 -20.96
N GLN A 295 15.65 -9.16 -19.75
CA GLN A 295 15.47 -8.31 -18.58
C GLN A 295 16.72 -7.44 -18.38
N MET A 296 16.52 -6.17 -18.06
CA MET A 296 17.62 -5.26 -17.78
C MET A 296 17.39 -4.53 -16.45
N ASP A 297 18.44 -4.49 -15.64
CA ASP A 297 18.44 -3.87 -14.32
C ASP A 297 19.76 -3.14 -14.05
N SER A 298 19.74 -2.14 -13.16
CA SER A 298 20.92 -1.38 -12.73
C SER A 298 21.14 -1.54 -11.23
N VAL A 299 22.23 -2.20 -10.85
CA VAL A 299 22.63 -2.35 -9.45
C VAL A 299 23.58 -1.21 -9.06
N ILE A 300 23.19 -0.43 -8.06
CA ILE A 300 23.99 0.68 -7.51
C ILE A 300 24.78 0.16 -6.31
N GLY A 301 26.12 0.26 -6.36
CA GLY A 301 26.97 -0.16 -5.23
C GLY A 301 26.91 0.81 -4.04
N LYS A 302 27.33 2.06 -4.27
CA LYS A 302 27.22 3.17 -3.30
C LYS A 302 26.52 4.35 -3.98
N PRO A 303 25.67 5.12 -3.28
CA PRO A 303 25.09 6.35 -3.82
C PRO A 303 26.19 7.29 -4.34
N GLY A 304 26.11 7.67 -5.62
CA GLY A 304 27.13 8.51 -6.28
C GLY A 304 28.41 7.77 -6.74
N GLY A 305 28.45 6.44 -6.61
CA GLY A 305 29.57 5.61 -7.07
C GLY A 305 29.26 4.81 -8.34
N LYS A 306 30.08 3.78 -8.59
CA LYS A 306 29.93 2.88 -9.74
C LYS A 306 28.62 2.09 -9.69
N CYS A 307 28.09 1.79 -10.86
CA CYS A 307 26.88 0.99 -11.03
C CYS A 307 27.13 -0.15 -12.03
N LEU A 308 26.38 -1.24 -11.89
CA LEU A 308 26.47 -2.41 -12.73
C LEU A 308 25.17 -2.55 -13.51
N LEU A 309 25.24 -2.49 -14.84
CA LEU A 309 24.11 -2.80 -15.71
C LEU A 309 24.09 -4.29 -15.98
N THR A 310 23.03 -4.97 -15.58
CA THR A 310 22.82 -6.39 -15.83
C THR A 310 21.78 -6.59 -16.92
N VAL A 311 22.11 -7.41 -17.91
CA VAL A 311 21.25 -7.77 -19.04
C VAL A 311 21.08 -9.27 -19.03
N HIS A 312 19.89 -9.74 -18.70
CA HIS A 312 19.56 -11.13 -18.43
C HIS A 312 18.66 -11.72 -19.53
N PHE A 313 19.21 -12.69 -20.26
CA PHE A 313 18.51 -13.53 -21.21
C PHE A 313 17.86 -14.67 -20.44
N VAL A 314 16.58 -14.49 -20.10
CA VAL A 314 15.84 -15.35 -19.16
C VAL A 314 15.78 -16.80 -19.62
N GLU A 315 15.50 -17.02 -20.91
CA GLU A 315 15.38 -18.36 -21.51
C GLU A 315 16.70 -19.13 -21.46
N ASN A 316 17.81 -18.43 -21.69
CA ASN A 316 19.13 -19.03 -21.77
C ASN A 316 19.85 -19.05 -20.41
N SER A 317 19.23 -18.49 -19.36
CA SER A 317 19.87 -18.27 -18.05
C SER A 317 21.26 -17.61 -18.17
N PHE A 318 21.38 -16.70 -19.13
CA PHE A 318 22.63 -16.04 -19.50
C PHE A 318 22.57 -14.56 -19.13
N MET A 319 23.57 -14.06 -18.41
CA MET A 319 23.59 -12.67 -17.96
C MET A 319 24.89 -11.98 -18.32
N LEU A 320 24.76 -10.82 -18.97
CA LEU A 320 25.86 -9.89 -19.22
C LEU A 320 25.85 -8.82 -18.14
N ALA A 321 27.02 -8.49 -17.59
CA ALA A 321 27.16 -7.40 -16.63
C ALA A 321 28.21 -6.38 -17.12
N PHE A 322 27.79 -5.12 -17.16
CA PHE A 322 28.62 -3.99 -17.60
C PHE A 322 28.85 -3.02 -16.46
N LEU A 323 30.11 -2.80 -16.09
CA LEU A 323 30.47 -1.79 -15.09
C LEU A 323 30.39 -0.39 -15.71
N ARG A 324 29.69 0.51 -15.02
CA ARG A 324 29.47 1.91 -15.41
C ARG A 324 29.93 2.85 -14.29
N GLU A 325 30.50 3.98 -14.68
CA GLU A 325 30.98 5.00 -13.72
C GLU A 325 29.86 5.91 -13.20
N SER A 326 28.75 6.05 -13.93
CA SER A 326 27.60 6.90 -13.54
C SER A 326 26.26 6.23 -13.84
N ASN A 327 25.26 6.46 -13.00
CA ASN A 327 23.89 5.95 -13.20
C ASN A 327 23.07 6.93 -14.06
N THR A 328 23.37 6.99 -15.35
CA THR A 328 22.70 7.91 -16.29
C THR A 328 22.17 7.16 -17.51
N ALA A 329 21.09 7.66 -18.11
CA ALA A 329 20.54 7.06 -19.34
C ALA A 329 21.57 7.04 -20.49
N GLY A 330 22.43 8.08 -20.58
CA GLY A 330 23.52 8.13 -21.54
C GLY A 330 24.51 6.96 -21.40
N SER A 331 24.84 6.56 -20.17
CA SER A 331 25.73 5.42 -19.92
C SER A 331 25.14 4.09 -20.41
N VAL A 332 23.82 3.91 -20.29
CA VAL A 332 23.10 2.73 -20.81
C VAL A 332 23.11 2.75 -22.34
N ILE A 333 22.78 3.89 -22.94
CA ILE A 333 22.77 4.07 -24.40
C ILE A 333 24.12 3.72 -25.01
N HIS A 334 25.22 4.18 -24.40
CA HIS A 334 26.56 3.87 -24.90
C HIS A 334 26.86 2.37 -24.93
N ILE A 335 26.39 1.61 -23.95
CA ILE A 335 26.56 0.15 -23.92
C ILE A 335 25.75 -0.49 -25.04
N PHE A 336 24.48 -0.12 -25.21
CA PHE A 336 23.64 -0.70 -26.27
C PHE A 336 24.10 -0.31 -27.67
N GLN A 337 24.59 0.92 -27.87
CA GLN A 337 25.22 1.34 -29.13
C GLN A 337 26.55 0.60 -29.40
N ALA A 338 27.28 0.21 -28.36
CA ALA A 338 28.45 -0.65 -28.52
C ALA A 338 28.03 -2.07 -28.92
N LEU A 339 27.01 -2.64 -28.27
CA LEU A 339 26.45 -3.95 -28.61
C LEU A 339 25.90 -4.00 -30.04
N ASP A 340 25.13 -3.00 -30.46
CA ASP A 340 24.58 -2.89 -31.82
C ASP A 340 25.71 -2.82 -32.87
N ARG A 341 26.78 -2.07 -32.59
CA ARG A 341 27.94 -2.00 -33.49
C ARG A 341 28.72 -3.31 -33.57
N ILE A 342 28.82 -4.07 -32.48
CA ILE A 342 29.58 -5.32 -32.41
C ILE A 342 28.79 -6.47 -33.05
N LEU A 343 27.50 -6.58 -32.73
CA LEU A 343 26.63 -7.66 -33.21
C LEU A 343 26.12 -7.40 -34.63
N GLY A 344 26.00 -6.11 -34.99
CA GLY A 344 25.31 -5.67 -36.19
C GLY A 344 23.78 -5.69 -36.02
N ALA A 345 23.10 -4.81 -36.76
CA ALA A 345 21.67 -4.55 -36.60
C ALA A 345 20.78 -5.81 -36.70
N LYS A 346 21.15 -6.78 -37.56
CA LYS A 346 20.37 -8.02 -37.73
C LYS A 346 20.37 -8.87 -36.47
N ASP A 347 21.55 -9.19 -35.94
CA ASP A 347 21.67 -10.01 -34.74
C ASP A 347 21.27 -9.25 -33.48
N PHE A 348 21.52 -7.95 -33.42
CA PHE A 348 21.05 -7.11 -32.31
C PHE A 348 19.52 -7.12 -32.20
N ASN A 349 18.80 -6.90 -33.31
CA ASN A 349 17.33 -6.94 -33.30
C ASN A 349 16.77 -8.33 -33.01
N ARG A 350 17.49 -9.39 -33.42
CA ARG A 350 17.12 -10.78 -33.10
C ARG A 350 17.31 -11.10 -31.61
N LEU A 351 18.37 -10.57 -30.98
CA LEU A 351 18.71 -10.85 -29.59
C LEU A 351 17.97 -9.94 -28.59
N PHE A 352 17.60 -8.73 -29.00
CA PHE A 352 16.91 -7.74 -28.16
C PHE A 352 15.54 -7.32 -28.73
N PRO A 353 14.64 -8.27 -29.04
CA PRO A 353 13.32 -7.94 -29.60
C PRO A 353 12.44 -7.22 -28.57
N VAL A 354 12.53 -7.57 -27.29
CA VAL A 354 11.85 -6.86 -26.20
C VAL A 354 12.80 -6.78 -25.00
N ILE A 355 12.96 -5.57 -24.45
CA ILE A 355 13.75 -5.34 -23.23
C ILE A 355 12.82 -4.89 -22.11
N LEU A 356 12.70 -5.71 -21.08
CA LEU A 356 11.92 -5.43 -19.87
C LEU A 356 12.82 -4.74 -18.85
N THR A 357 12.41 -3.55 -18.41
CA THR A 357 13.15 -2.73 -17.44
C THR A 357 12.26 -2.34 -16.27
N ASP A 358 12.86 -1.93 -15.17
CA ASP A 358 12.15 -1.19 -14.14
C ASP A 358 11.86 0.26 -14.59
N ASN A 359 11.20 1.04 -13.72
CA ASN A 359 10.87 2.44 -13.98
C ASN A 359 12.00 3.41 -13.61
N GLY A 360 13.25 2.93 -13.51
CA GLY A 360 14.41 3.74 -13.24
C GLY A 360 14.57 4.89 -14.23
N SER A 361 14.97 6.06 -13.71
CA SER A 361 15.18 7.28 -14.51
C SER A 361 16.32 7.16 -15.54
N GLU A 362 17.22 6.22 -15.31
CA GLU A 362 18.32 5.84 -16.19
C GLU A 362 17.87 4.88 -17.30
N LEU A 363 16.76 4.16 -17.09
CA LEU A 363 16.22 3.19 -18.05
C LEU A 363 15.08 3.78 -18.89
N SER A 364 14.64 4.99 -18.55
CA SER A 364 13.72 5.74 -19.37
C SER A 364 14.39 6.33 -20.61
N LEU A 365 14.59 5.46 -21.59
CA LEU A 365 15.16 5.81 -22.87
C LEU A 365 14.09 6.48 -23.73
N SER A 366 14.37 7.69 -24.22
CA SER A 366 13.48 8.35 -25.18
C SER A 366 13.34 7.50 -26.45
N LYS A 367 12.17 7.56 -27.11
CA LYS A 367 11.86 6.86 -28.38
C LYS A 367 12.94 7.01 -29.47
N ARG A 368 13.83 7.99 -29.33
CA ARG A 368 14.89 8.34 -30.28
C ARG A 368 16.16 7.47 -30.17
N CYS A 369 16.41 6.83 -29.02
CA CYS A 369 17.72 6.21 -28.74
C CYS A 369 17.84 4.72 -29.11
N LEU A 370 16.76 3.96 -29.06
CA LEU A 370 16.69 2.60 -29.61
C LEU A 370 15.87 2.71 -30.89
N ARG A 371 16.53 3.05 -32.01
CA ARG A 371 15.89 3.04 -33.33
C ARG A 371 15.43 1.60 -33.65
N SER A 372 14.31 1.55 -34.37
CA SER A 372 13.58 0.37 -34.90
C SER A 372 12.91 -0.57 -33.91
N GLN A 373 11.76 -0.15 -33.36
CA GLN A 373 10.66 -1.08 -33.09
C GLN A 373 9.36 -0.36 -33.44
N SER A 374 8.85 -0.65 -34.65
CA SER A 374 7.48 -0.42 -35.09
C SER A 374 6.60 -1.57 -34.65
#